data_AF-A0A6I5CR25-F1
#
_entry.id   AF-A0A6I5CR25-F1
#
_cell.length_a   1.000
_cell.length_b   1.000
_cell.length_c   1.000
_cell.angle_alpha   90.00
_cell.angle_beta   90.00
_cell.angle_gamma   90.00
#
_symmetry.space_group_name_H-M   'P 1'
#
loop_
_entity.id
_entity.type
_entity.pdbx_description
1 polymer ?
#
loop_
_entity_poly.entity_id
_entity_poly.type
_entity_poly.pdbx_seq_one_letter_code
_entity_poly.pdbx_strand_id
1 'polypeptide(L)'
;MGRRADGEVGGRITPLDRRVFAVAVVVLAVLMALSPRYGFHIDELYFLDCARHLQASYVDQPALAPLLARVSLSLFGVSEVGLRLWPALAAAGTVVV
;
A
#
# COMPACT_ATOMS: atom_id res chain seq x y z
N MET A 1 -43.86 -6.34 32.86
CA MET A 1 -42.69 -5.97 33.68
C MET A 1 -41.64 -7.07 33.50
N GLY A 2 -40.55 -6.85 32.77
CA GLY A 2 -39.56 -7.91 32.53
C GLY A 2 -38.61 -7.68 31.35
N ARG A 3 -37.98 -6.51 31.32
CA ARG A 3 -36.64 -6.20 30.78
C ARG A 3 -36.18 -6.97 29.51
N ARG A 4 -36.23 -6.26 28.37
CA ARG A 4 -35.31 -6.48 27.24
C ARG A 4 -33.88 -6.46 27.80
N ALA A 5 -33.16 -7.56 27.68
CA ALA A 5 -31.73 -7.61 27.93
C ALA A 5 -31.03 -7.24 26.63
N ASP A 6 -30.42 -6.06 26.68
CA ASP A 6 -29.45 -5.54 25.74
C ASP A 6 -28.28 -6.52 25.55
N GLY A 7 -27.64 -6.51 24.37
CA GLY A 7 -26.24 -6.93 24.31
C GLY A 7 -25.70 -7.61 23.05
N GLU A 8 -26.49 -7.89 22.01
CA GLU A 8 -25.91 -8.45 20.77
C GLU A 8 -25.49 -7.34 19.80
N VAL A 9 -24.62 -6.41 20.26
CA VAL A 9 -23.77 -5.62 19.34
C VAL A 9 -22.40 -6.30 19.25
N GLY A 10 -22.40 -7.63 19.24
CA GLY A 10 -21.28 -8.43 18.76
C GLY A 10 -21.30 -8.38 17.24
N GLY A 11 -20.94 -7.24 16.66
CA GLY A 11 -20.73 -7.13 15.23
C GLY A 11 -19.68 -8.15 14.83
N ARG A 12 -20.12 -9.29 14.28
CA ARG A 12 -19.22 -10.28 13.69
C ARG A 12 -18.49 -9.58 12.56
N ILE A 13 -17.28 -9.11 12.84
CA ILE A 13 -16.30 -8.71 11.84
C ILE A 13 -15.96 -9.98 11.06
N THR A 14 -16.73 -10.24 10.01
CA THR A 14 -16.30 -11.14 8.96
C THR A 14 -15.13 -10.45 8.24
N PRO A 15 -14.10 -11.19 7.80
CA PRO A 15 -12.98 -10.62 7.03
C PRO A 15 -13.43 -9.82 5.79
N LEU A 16 -14.65 -10.08 5.32
CA LEU A 16 -15.27 -9.45 4.15
C LEU A 16 -16.38 -8.44 4.51
N ASP A 17 -16.31 -7.79 5.68
CA ASP A 17 -17.23 -6.69 6.02
C ASP A 17 -16.94 -5.47 5.13
N ARG A 18 -17.99 -4.85 4.57
CA ARG A 18 -17.90 -3.61 3.78
C ARG A 18 -17.14 -2.49 4.50
N ARG A 19 -17.19 -2.47 5.84
CA ARG A 19 -16.44 -1.52 6.67
C ARG A 19 -14.94 -1.69 6.51
N VAL A 20 -14.43 -2.92 6.40
CA VAL A 20 -13.00 -3.21 6.19
C VAL A 20 -12.54 -2.62 4.86
N PHE A 21 -13.31 -2.83 3.79
CA PHE A 21 -13.02 -2.22 2.49
C PHE A 21 -13.05 -0.69 2.53
N ALA A 22 -13.99 -0.09 3.28
CA ALA A 22 -14.02 1.35 3.46
C ALA A 22 -12.74 1.87 4.14
N VAL A 23 -12.25 1.18 5.17
CA VAL A 23 -10.97 1.52 5.82
C VAL A 23 -9.79 1.35 4.87
N ALA A 24 -9.72 0.25 4.11
CA ALA A 24 -8.66 0.02 3.14
C ALA A 24 -8.58 1.13 2.08
N VAL A 25 -9.74 1.58 1.56
CA VAL A 25 -9.83 2.70 0.61
C VAL A 25 -9.39 4.01 1.24
N VAL A 26 -9.78 4.28 2.49
CA VAL A 26 -9.34 5.49 3.21
C VAL A 26 -7.83 5.48 3.41
N VAL A 27 -7.24 4.36 3.81
CA VAL A 27 -5.78 4.21 3.96
C VAL A 27 -5.07 4.50 2.64
N LEU A 28 -5.51 3.87 1.55
CA LEU A 28 -4.94 4.10 0.21
C LEU A 28 -5.03 5.59 -0.19
N ALA A 29 -6.20 6.20 -0.03
CA ALA A 29 -6.44 7.59 -0.40
C ALA A 29 -5.56 8.56 0.40
N VAL A 30 -5.45 8.36 1.71
CA VAL A 30 -4.60 9.21 2.58
C VAL A 30 -3.13 9.06 2.21
N LEU A 31 -2.63 7.83 2.03
CA LEU A 31 -1.24 7.59 1.63
C LEU A 31 -0.92 8.27 0.29
N MET A 32 -1.81 8.15 -0.70
CA MET A 32 -1.60 8.76 -2.01
C MET A 32 -1.72 10.28 -1.98
N ALA A 33 -2.64 10.85 -1.20
CA ALA A 33 -2.80 12.29 -1.07
C ALA A 33 -1.60 12.98 -0.38
N LEU A 34 -0.96 12.30 0.57
CA LEU A 34 0.21 12.83 1.28
C LEU A 34 1.54 12.44 0.62
N SER A 35 1.52 11.47 -0.29
CA SER A 35 2.70 10.95 -0.97
C SER A 35 3.63 12.04 -1.52
N PRO A 36 3.22 13.06 -2.30
CA PRO A 36 4.17 13.94 -2.98
C PRO A 36 4.83 15.02 -2.09
N ARG A 37 4.64 14.99 -0.76
CA ARG A 37 4.97 16.13 0.10
C ARG A 37 6.45 16.27 0.49
N TYR A 38 7.26 15.21 0.39
CA TYR A 38 8.58 15.16 1.04
C TYR A 38 9.76 14.88 0.11
N GLY A 39 9.56 14.80 -1.21
CA GLY A 39 10.64 14.38 -2.10
C GLY A 39 10.92 12.88 -1.99
N PHE A 40 11.88 12.39 -2.77
CA PHE A 40 12.31 11.00 -2.70
C PHE A 40 13.07 10.69 -1.40
N HIS A 41 12.77 9.54 -0.81
CA HIS A 41 13.60 8.95 0.23
C HIS A 41 14.87 8.33 -0.36
N ILE A 42 15.94 8.22 0.41
CA ILE A 42 17.21 7.65 -0.07
C ILE A 42 17.01 6.22 -0.59
N ASP A 43 16.24 5.41 0.12
CA ASP A 43 15.93 4.03 -0.29
C ASP A 43 15.13 3.98 -1.60
N GLU A 44 14.29 4.98 -1.88
CA GLU A 44 13.52 5.06 -3.11
C GLU A 44 14.40 5.40 -4.32
N LEU A 45 15.43 6.23 -4.12
CA LEU A 45 16.43 6.50 -5.14
C LEU A 45 17.21 5.23 -5.49
N TYR A 46 17.51 4.40 -4.48
CA TYR A 46 18.11 3.08 -4.71
C TYR A 46 17.19 2.18 -5.53
N PHE A 47 15.88 2.12 -5.24
CA PHE A 47 14.93 1.37 -6.06
C PHE A 47 14.85 1.86 -7.51
N LEU A 48 14.90 3.17 -7.74
CA LEU A 48 14.93 3.75 -9.09
C LEU A 48 16.20 3.38 -9.85
N ASP A 49 17.34 3.31 -9.18
CA ASP A 49 18.58 2.87 -9.81
C ASP A 49 18.55 1.37 -10.15
N CYS A 50 18.11 0.53 -9.21
CA CYS A 50 17.90 -0.90 -9.48
C CYS A 50 16.88 -1.13 -10.61
N ALA A 51 15.84 -0.31 -10.72
CA ALA A 51 14.89 -0.36 -11.82
C ALA A 51 15.52 -0.04 -13.19
N ARG A 52 16.57 0.78 -13.23
CA ARG A 52 17.34 1.06 -14.46
C ARG A 52 18.29 -0.08 -14.80
N HIS A 53 18.84 -0.75 -13.79
CA HIS A 53 19.86 -1.79 -13.92
C HIS A 53 19.36 -3.16 -13.46
N LEU A 54 18.18 -3.58 -13.92
CA LEU A 54 17.46 -4.72 -13.37
C LEU A 54 18.30 -6.02 -13.29
N GLN A 55 18.39 -6.60 -12.09
CA GLN A 55 19.05 -7.88 -11.83
C GLN A 55 18.06 -8.89 -11.22
N ALA A 56 18.41 -10.18 -11.28
CA ALA A 56 17.56 -11.27 -10.76
C ALA A 56 17.37 -11.21 -9.23
N SER A 57 18.29 -10.59 -8.49
CA SER A 57 18.18 -10.30 -7.06
C SER A 57 19.27 -9.32 -6.66
N TYR A 58 18.99 -8.44 -5.71
CA TYR A 58 20.00 -7.60 -5.07
C TYR A 58 20.27 -8.13 -3.66
N VAL A 59 21.35 -7.63 -3.04
CA VAL A 59 21.73 -8.02 -1.68
C VAL A 59 20.62 -7.70 -0.67
N ASP A 60 19.98 -6.54 -0.84
CA ASP A 60 19.04 -6.00 0.15
C ASP A 60 17.57 -6.25 -0.22
N GLN A 61 17.28 -6.57 -1.48
CA GLN A 61 15.91 -6.71 -1.97
C GLN A 61 15.71 -7.87 -2.95
N PRO A 62 14.60 -8.63 -2.81
CA PRO A 62 14.22 -9.64 -3.78
C PRO A 62 13.79 -8.98 -5.10
N ALA A 63 13.81 -9.75 -6.20
CA ALA A 63 13.56 -9.28 -7.58
C ALA A 63 12.26 -8.47 -7.77
N LEU A 64 11.25 -8.71 -6.93
CA LEU A 64 9.94 -8.09 -7.06
C LEU A 64 9.97 -6.57 -6.86
N ALA A 65 10.71 -6.08 -5.86
CA ALA A 65 10.79 -4.64 -5.58
C ALA A 65 11.34 -3.82 -6.77
N PRO A 66 12.52 -4.14 -7.36
CA PRO A 66 13.04 -3.42 -8.51
C PRO A 66 12.20 -3.64 -9.78
N LEU A 67 11.50 -4.78 -9.91
CA LEU A 67 10.54 -5.00 -10.99
C LEU A 67 9.35 -4.03 -10.90
N LEU A 68 8.74 -3.88 -9.72
CA LEU A 68 7.65 -2.93 -9.51
C LEU A 68 8.12 -1.49 -9.70
N ALA A 69 9.33 -1.16 -9.26
CA ALA A 69 9.95 0.13 -9.53
C ALA A 69 10.19 0.37 -11.03
N ARG A 70 10.58 -0.67 -11.80
CA ARG A 70 10.71 -0.59 -13.28
C ARG A 70 9.37 -0.36 -13.96
N VAL A 71 8.31 -1.06 -13.54
CA VAL A 71 6.96 -0.82 -14.05
C VAL A 71 6.53 0.61 -13.74
N SER A 72 6.77 1.09 -12.51
CA SER A 72 6.47 2.46 -12.12
C SER A 72 7.20 3.49 -12.98
N LEU A 73 8.52 3.30 -13.17
CA LEU A 73 9.34 4.17 -14.00
C LEU A 73 8.86 4.19 -15.45
N SER A 74 8.39 3.07 -16.00
CA SER A 74 7.85 3.01 -17.36
C SER A 74 6.49 3.69 -17.53
N LEU A 75 5.64 3.64 -16.49
CA LEU A 75 4.28 4.18 -16.55
C LEU A 75 4.21 5.66 -16.19
N PHE A 76 5.00 6.09 -15.20
CA PHE A 76 4.90 7.40 -14.58
C PHE A 76 6.18 8.23 -14.69
N GLY A 77 7.27 7.67 -15.22
CA GLY A 77 8.58 8.31 -15.20
C GLY A 77 9.16 8.40 -13.79
N VAL A 78 10.02 9.38 -13.55
CA VAL A 78 10.55 9.67 -12.21
C VAL A 78 9.48 10.40 -11.41
N SER A 79 8.65 9.63 -10.69
CA SER A 79 7.51 10.14 -9.93
C SER A 79 7.44 9.50 -8.55
N GLU A 80 7.38 10.32 -7.50
CA GLU A 80 7.22 9.88 -6.12
C GLU A 80 5.92 9.10 -5.92
N VAL A 81 4.81 9.65 -6.41
CA VAL A 81 3.48 9.04 -6.29
C VAL A 81 3.42 7.73 -7.07
N GLY A 82 4.01 7.71 -8.26
CA GLY A 82 4.06 6.50 -9.09
C GLY A 82 4.81 5.37 -8.39
N LEU A 83 5.92 5.66 -7.72
CA LEU A 83 6.73 4.65 -7.03
C LEU A 83 6.03 4.16 -5.76
N ARG A 84 5.39 5.07 -5.01
CA ARG A 84 4.69 4.79 -3.74
C ARG A 84 3.33 4.12 -3.91
N LEU A 85 2.80 4.02 -5.13
CA LEU A 85 1.54 3.33 -5.41
C LEU A 85 1.57 1.87 -4.94
N TRP A 86 2.66 1.16 -5.22
CA TRP A 86 2.81 -0.26 -4.87
C TRP A 86 2.77 -0.52 -3.36
N PRO A 87 3.59 0.14 -2.51
CA PRO A 87 3.49 -0.04 -1.07
C PRO A 87 2.15 0.45 -0.51
N ALA A 88 1.52 1.48 -1.10
CA ALA A 88 0.20 1.93 -0.67
C ALA A 88 -0.91 0.89 -0.96
N LEU A 89 -0.85 0.22 -2.11
CA LEU A 89 -1.74 -0.90 -2.44
C LEU A 89 -1.51 -2.09 -1.52
N ALA A 90 -0.25 -2.42 -1.22
CA ALA A 90 0.09 -3.48 -0.27
C ALA A 90 -0.47 -3.17 1.13
N ALA A 91 -0.28 -1.93 1.62
CA ALA A 91 -0.83 -1.47 2.90
C ALA A 91 -2.37 -1.59 2.93
N ALA A 92 -3.06 -1.15 1.89
CA ALA A 92 -4.51 -1.31 1.78
C ALA A 92 -4.94 -2.79 1.76
N GLY A 93 -4.17 -3.64 1.08
CA GLY A 93 -4.39 -5.10 1.07
C GLY A 93 -4.25 -5.74 2.45
N THR A 94 -3.28 -5.31 3.26
CA THR A 94 -3.10 -5.82 4.64
C THR A 94 -4.25 -5.46 5.58
N VAL A 95 -5.07 -4.46 5.25
CA VAL A 95 -6.28 -4.16 6.04
C VAL A 95 -7.35 -5.24 5.86
N VAL A 96 -7.33 -5.94 4.73
CA VAL A 96 -8.38 -6.90 4.33
C VAL A 96 -8.13 -8.32 4.83
N VAL A 97 -6.86 -8.71 5.05
CA VAL A 97 -6.43 -10.07 5.41
C VAL A 97 -5.95 -10.12 6.85
#